data_AF-A0AA44XV91-F1
#
_entry.id   AF-A0AA44XV91-F1
#
_cell.length_a   1.000
_cell.length_b   1.000
_cell.length_c   1.000
_cell.angle_alpha   90.00
_cell.angle_beta   90.00
_cell.angle_gamma   90.00
#
_symmetry.space_group_name_H-M   'P 1'
#
loop_
_entity.id
_entity.type
_entity.pdbx_description
1 polymer ?
#
loop_
_entity_poly.entity_id
_entity_poly.type
_entity_poly.pdbx_seq_one_letter_code
_entity_poly.pdbx_strand_id
1 'polypeptide(L)'
;MSKIKELLKSLATCEPYRPTKALSLERARKASALFLGSSGFCFLLLLILAGWHKLAPADWQMIPAITFYVSTVVLSLLSLVVEPIVGIMLMFRWKQDALDTLTREIETDEKNVRVLNGYADDTLKYAQHCLQLKVKRLDARVVSFFGSGAAAYALLAVTFTNIKDAGGLPWLRNTLANGFVSGNFINTAILWGIALIFGLSVGAMMVRRLQSRFVYQLDLIELALLRRTLETAGKNT
;
A
#
# COMPACT_ATOMS: atom_id res chain seq x y z
N MET A 1 -22.07 24.47 -19.90
CA MET A 1 -22.00 23.05 -19.46
C MET A 1 -20.85 22.25 -20.08
N SER A 2 -20.53 22.34 -21.40
CA SER A 2 -19.42 21.53 -21.98
C SER A 2 -18.05 21.83 -21.36
N LYS A 3 -17.72 23.12 -21.14
CA LYS A 3 -16.45 23.55 -20.52
C LYS A 3 -16.21 22.97 -19.11
N ILE A 4 -17.27 22.80 -18.30
CA ILE A 4 -17.16 22.20 -16.95
C ILE A 4 -16.90 20.70 -17.06
N LYS A 5 -17.57 20.02 -18.00
CA LYS A 5 -17.36 18.58 -18.25
C LYS A 5 -15.95 18.30 -18.77
N GLU A 6 -15.42 19.18 -19.63
CA GLU A 6 -14.04 19.13 -20.12
C GLU A 6 -13.03 19.37 -18.99
N LEU A 7 -13.26 20.38 -18.14
CA LEU A 7 -12.45 20.65 -16.95
C LEU A 7 -12.43 19.44 -15.99
N LEU A 8 -13.59 18.87 -15.69
CA LEU A 8 -13.71 17.67 -14.84
C LEU A 8 -12.99 16.46 -15.46
N LYS A 9 -13.03 16.30 -16.78
CA LYS A 9 -12.35 15.22 -17.49
C LYS A 9 -10.82 15.40 -17.45
N SER A 10 -10.35 16.64 -17.58
CA SER A 10 -8.93 16.98 -17.45
C SER A 10 -8.41 16.78 -16.02
N LEU A 11 -9.21 17.13 -15.01
CA LEU A 11 -8.91 16.85 -13.60
C LEU A 11 -8.91 15.36 -13.28
N ALA A 12 -9.68 14.54 -14.00
CA ALA A 12 -9.69 13.09 -13.83
C ALA A 12 -8.41 12.41 -14.35
N THR A 13 -7.69 13.05 -15.27
CA THR A 13 -6.41 12.56 -15.79
C THR A 13 -5.21 12.99 -14.94
N CYS A 14 -5.38 13.96 -14.04
CA CYS A 14 -4.34 14.35 -13.09
C CYS A 14 -4.25 13.30 -11.97
N GLU A 15 -3.13 12.60 -11.88
CA GLU A 15 -2.84 11.69 -10.77
C GLU A 15 -1.78 12.29 -9.84
N PRO A 16 -1.92 12.09 -8.51
CA PRO A 16 -0.92 12.53 -7.54
C PRO A 16 0.38 11.78 -7.76
N TYR A 17 1.50 12.47 -7.50
CA TYR A 17 2.82 11.86 -7.58
C TYR A 17 2.91 10.67 -6.61
N ARG A 18 3.21 9.47 -7.13
CA ARG A 18 3.45 8.28 -6.31
C ARG A 18 4.94 8.02 -6.20
N PRO A 19 5.53 8.09 -4.99
CA PRO A 19 6.95 7.84 -4.82
C PRO A 19 7.30 6.36 -5.10
N THR A 20 8.28 6.12 -5.96
CA THR A 20 8.75 4.80 -6.41
C THR A 20 9.52 4.00 -5.34
N LYS A 21 9.45 4.39 -4.07
CA LYS A 21 10.38 3.94 -3.00
C LYS A 21 10.14 2.52 -2.48
N ALA A 22 9.02 1.90 -2.82
CA ALA A 22 8.83 0.45 -2.61
C ALA A 22 9.94 -0.37 -3.28
N LEU A 23 10.53 0.16 -4.35
CA LEU A 23 11.47 -0.54 -5.22
C LEU A 23 12.87 -0.70 -4.60
N SER A 24 13.30 0.19 -3.69
CA SER A 24 14.59 0.06 -2.99
C SER A 24 14.53 -0.98 -1.87
N LEU A 25 13.44 -0.99 -1.10
CA LEU A 25 13.17 -2.01 -0.08
C LEU A 25 12.98 -3.40 -0.71
N GLU A 26 12.29 -3.45 -1.86
CA GLU A 26 12.08 -4.69 -2.62
C GLU A 26 13.40 -5.25 -3.18
N ARG A 27 14.31 -4.39 -3.65
CA ARG A 27 15.67 -4.79 -4.07
C ARG A 27 16.48 -5.35 -2.91
N ALA A 28 16.44 -4.72 -1.74
CA ALA A 28 17.12 -5.20 -0.55
C ALA A 28 16.60 -6.57 -0.10
N ARG A 29 15.28 -6.77 -0.16
CA ARG A 29 14.63 -8.05 0.12
C ARG A 29 15.04 -9.15 -0.87
N LYS A 30 15.11 -8.83 -2.18
CA LYS A 30 15.61 -9.75 -3.21
C LYS A 30 17.08 -10.11 -2.97
N ALA A 31 17.92 -9.15 -2.57
CA ALA A 31 19.31 -9.41 -2.23
C ALA A 31 19.45 -10.29 -0.98
N SER A 32 18.70 -10.02 0.09
CA SER A 32 18.68 -10.87 1.28
C SER A 32 18.21 -12.29 0.96
N ALA A 33 17.16 -12.44 0.14
CA ALA A 33 16.66 -13.74 -0.30
C ALA A 33 17.68 -14.51 -1.16
N LEU A 34 18.45 -13.81 -2.01
CA LEU A 34 19.55 -14.41 -2.77
C LEU A 34 20.65 -14.93 -1.83
N PHE A 35 21.07 -14.13 -0.85
CA PHE A 35 22.07 -14.56 0.14
C PHE A 35 21.60 -15.77 0.95
N LEU A 36 20.33 -15.77 1.37
CA LEU A 36 19.72 -16.89 2.08
C LEU A 36 19.65 -18.15 1.19
N GLY A 37 19.27 -18.00 -0.07
CA GLY A 37 19.25 -19.09 -1.04
C GLY A 37 20.64 -19.69 -1.30
N SER A 38 21.65 -18.84 -1.47
CA SER A 38 23.04 -19.29 -1.63
C SER A 38 23.62 -19.96 -0.38
N SER A 39 23.21 -19.51 0.81
CA SER A 39 23.55 -20.18 2.07
C SER A 39 22.91 -21.57 2.15
N GLY A 40 21.62 -21.68 1.81
CA GLY A 40 20.93 -22.98 1.75
C GLY A 40 21.58 -23.95 0.77
N PHE A 41 22.06 -23.46 -0.38
CA PHE A 41 22.80 -24.29 -1.34
C PHE A 41 24.15 -24.77 -0.79
N CYS A 42 24.93 -23.90 -0.13
CA CYS A 42 26.18 -24.31 0.52
C CYS A 42 25.94 -25.33 1.65
N PHE A 43 24.83 -25.20 2.37
CA PHE A 43 24.45 -26.15 3.43
C PHE A 43 24.06 -27.53 2.86
N LEU A 44 23.37 -27.57 1.71
CA LEU A 44 23.07 -28.82 1.01
C LEU A 44 24.34 -29.52 0.52
N LEU A 45 25.30 -28.77 -0.04
CA LEU A 45 26.61 -29.31 -0.44
C LEU A 45 27.36 -29.93 0.75
N LEU A 46 27.29 -29.28 1.92
CA LEU A 46 27.83 -29.81 3.17
C LEU A 46 27.20 -31.14 3.57
N LEU A 47 25.87 -31.27 3.48
CA LEU A 47 25.17 -32.51 3.82
C LEU A 47 25.55 -33.66 2.89
N ILE A 48 25.69 -33.38 1.59
CA ILE A 48 26.15 -34.37 0.59
C ILE A 48 27.57 -34.82 0.93
N LEU A 49 28.45 -33.87 1.26
CA LEU A 49 29.84 -34.17 1.62
C LEU A 49 29.95 -34.95 2.94
N ALA A 50 29.11 -34.64 3.93
CA ALA A 50 29.04 -35.38 5.19
C ALA A 50 28.50 -36.82 4.99
N GLY A 51 27.53 -37.00 4.10
CA GLY A 51 27.04 -38.31 3.69
C GLY A 51 28.12 -39.12 2.97
N TRP A 52 28.86 -38.49 2.06
CA TRP A 52 29.98 -39.11 1.35
C TRP A 52 31.13 -39.53 2.28
N HIS A 53 31.44 -38.67 3.26
CA HIS A 53 32.47 -38.96 4.27
C HIS A 53 32.13 -40.19 5.13
N LYS A 54 30.84 -40.43 5.41
CA LYS A 54 30.40 -41.66 6.11
C LYS A 54 30.63 -42.94 5.30
N LEU A 55 30.63 -42.89 3.97
CA LEU A 55 30.85 -44.05 3.11
C LEU A 55 32.33 -44.26 2.79
N ALA A 56 33.09 -43.18 2.58
CA ALA A 56 34.51 -43.24 2.24
C ALA A 56 35.26 -42.10 2.96
N PRO A 57 35.77 -42.35 4.18
CA PRO A 57 36.47 -41.34 4.95
C PRO A 57 37.81 -41.02 4.28
N ALA A 58 38.03 -39.75 3.95
CA ALA A 58 39.28 -39.27 3.40
C ALA A 58 39.63 -37.89 3.96
N ASP A 59 40.88 -37.70 4.40
CA ASP A 59 41.31 -36.51 5.13
C ASP A 59 41.25 -35.20 4.30
N TRP A 60 41.36 -35.31 2.96
CA TRP A 60 41.27 -34.17 2.06
C TRP A 60 39.86 -33.53 2.01
N GLN A 61 38.82 -34.24 2.47
CA GLN A 61 37.43 -33.76 2.49
C GLN A 61 37.16 -32.74 3.61
N MET A 62 38.08 -32.59 4.56
CA MET A 62 37.92 -31.70 5.72
C MET A 62 38.02 -30.22 5.33
N ILE A 63 38.90 -29.87 4.39
CA ILE A 63 39.10 -28.49 3.89
C ILE A 63 37.85 -27.94 3.17
N PRO A 64 37.23 -28.66 2.20
CA PRO A 64 35.98 -28.21 1.58
C PRO A 64 34.81 -28.16 2.57
N ALA A 65 34.75 -29.05 3.56
CA ALA A 65 33.71 -29.00 4.59
C ALA A 65 33.79 -27.73 5.44
N ILE A 66 34.98 -27.37 5.93
CA ILE A 66 35.17 -26.16 6.75
C ILE A 66 34.86 -24.89 5.93
N THR A 67 35.29 -24.83 4.66
CA THR A 67 35.02 -23.67 3.79
C THR A 67 33.54 -23.51 3.49
N PHE A 68 32.80 -24.58 3.21
CA PHE A 68 31.35 -24.49 3.06
C PHE A 68 30.66 -24.11 4.37
N TYR A 69 31.13 -24.60 5.53
CA TYR A 69 30.56 -24.26 6.83
C TYR A 69 30.72 -22.77 7.14
N VAL A 70 31.94 -22.25 7.02
CA VAL A 70 32.21 -20.82 7.21
C VAL A 70 31.39 -19.99 6.22
N SER A 71 31.28 -20.41 4.96
CA SER A 71 30.47 -19.72 3.96
C SER A 71 28.99 -19.69 4.35
N THR A 72 28.39 -20.80 4.78
CA THR A 72 26.98 -20.83 5.22
C THR A 72 26.71 -19.88 6.38
N VAL A 73 27.60 -19.84 7.37
CA VAL A 73 27.44 -18.97 8.54
C VAL A 73 27.54 -17.50 8.12
N VAL A 74 28.56 -17.15 7.32
CA VAL A 74 28.78 -15.78 6.85
C VAL A 74 27.63 -15.29 5.96
N LEU A 75 27.16 -16.09 5.00
CA LEU A 75 26.06 -15.71 4.12
C LEU A 75 24.72 -15.60 4.86
N SER A 76 24.46 -16.46 5.85
CA SER A 76 23.27 -16.35 6.70
C SER A 76 23.27 -15.09 7.56
N LEU A 77 24.42 -14.74 8.14
CA LEU A 77 24.57 -13.49 8.89
C LEU A 77 24.39 -12.26 7.99
N LEU A 78 24.96 -12.27 6.78
CA LEU A 78 24.78 -11.21 5.80
C LEU A 78 23.31 -11.04 5.40
N SER A 79 22.58 -12.12 5.15
CA SER A 79 21.14 -12.08 4.83
C SER A 79 20.32 -11.39 5.93
N LEU A 80 20.64 -11.67 7.20
CA LEU A 80 19.94 -11.09 8.34
C LEU A 80 20.19 -9.59 8.48
N VAL A 81 21.40 -9.12 8.15
CA VAL A 81 21.86 -7.76 8.42
C VAL A 81 21.55 -6.79 7.25
N VAL A 82 21.40 -7.29 6.02
CA VAL A 82 21.11 -6.46 4.84
C VAL A 82 19.80 -5.66 4.95
N GLU A 83 18.71 -6.29 5.40
CA GLU A 83 17.42 -5.60 5.53
C GLU A 83 17.43 -4.49 6.61
N PRO A 84 17.93 -4.74 7.84
CA PRO A 84 18.10 -3.70 8.85
C PRO A 84 19.01 -2.54 8.41
N ILE A 85 20.15 -2.84 7.77
CA ILE A 85 21.08 -1.79 7.30
C ILE A 85 20.39 -0.87 6.30
N VAL A 86 19.68 -1.44 5.32
CA VAL A 86 18.94 -0.64 4.33
C VAL A 86 17.83 0.17 5.01
N GLY A 87 17.12 -0.42 5.97
CA GLY A 87 16.12 0.28 6.79
C GLY A 87 16.71 1.48 7.53
N ILE A 88 17.87 1.31 8.17
CA ILE A 88 18.59 2.37 8.88
C ILE A 88 19.08 3.45 7.91
N MET A 89 19.62 3.07 6.75
CA MET A 89 20.05 4.03 5.72
C MET A 89 18.88 4.88 5.20
N LEU A 90 17.72 4.26 4.93
CA LEU A 90 16.49 4.97 4.58
C LEU A 90 16.05 5.91 5.71
N MET A 91 16.16 5.46 6.97
CA MET A 91 15.82 6.26 8.14
C MET A 91 16.76 7.44 8.34
N PHE A 92 18.04 7.36 7.96
CA PHE A 92 18.94 8.52 7.99
C PHE A 92 18.69 9.48 6.84
N ARG A 93 18.40 8.95 5.65
CA ARG A 93 18.12 9.76 4.46
C ARG A 93 16.72 10.33 4.42
N TRP A 94 15.85 9.94 5.35
CA TRP A 94 14.43 10.29 5.37
C TRP A 94 14.13 11.77 5.18
N LYS A 95 14.94 12.68 5.76
CA LYS A 95 14.73 14.13 5.61
C LYS A 95 14.94 14.59 4.17
N GLN A 96 16.09 14.22 3.58
CA GLN A 96 16.41 14.53 2.19
C GLN A 96 15.39 13.89 1.24
N ASP A 97 15.06 12.64 1.53
CA ASP A 97 14.10 11.85 0.79
C ASP A 97 12.68 12.42 0.85
N ALA A 98 12.25 12.94 2.01
CA ALA A 98 10.97 13.60 2.19
C ALA A 98 10.93 14.94 1.45
N LEU A 99 12.00 15.73 1.54
CA LEU A 99 12.12 16.99 0.82
C LEU A 99 12.12 16.80 -0.70
N ASP A 100 12.86 15.83 -1.21
CA ASP A 100 12.89 15.49 -2.64
C ASP A 100 11.51 14.99 -3.13
N THR A 101 10.83 14.19 -2.30
CA THR A 101 9.46 13.74 -2.60
C THR A 101 8.50 14.93 -2.63
N LEU A 102 8.55 15.81 -1.63
CA LEU A 102 7.73 17.02 -1.56
C LEU A 102 7.99 17.93 -2.76
N THR A 103 9.26 18.11 -3.13
CA THR A 103 9.64 18.96 -4.27
C THR A 103 9.08 18.43 -5.58
N ARG A 104 9.18 17.11 -5.80
CA ARG A 104 8.60 16.43 -6.98
C ARG A 104 7.08 16.43 -6.97
N GLU A 105 6.47 16.32 -5.81
CA GLU A 105 5.01 16.44 -5.63
C GLU A 105 4.56 17.84 -6.04
N ILE A 106 5.19 18.89 -5.51
CA ILE A 106 4.94 20.30 -5.90
C ILE A 106 5.16 20.51 -7.40
N GLU A 107 6.25 19.99 -7.98
CA GLU A 107 6.52 20.14 -9.41
C GLU A 107 5.46 19.45 -10.28
N THR A 108 4.99 18.27 -9.86
CA THR A 108 3.94 17.51 -10.54
C THR A 108 2.60 18.19 -10.41
N ASP A 109 2.26 18.70 -9.23
CA ASP A 109 1.04 19.46 -8.97
C ASP A 109 1.06 20.77 -9.76
N GLU A 110 2.20 21.46 -9.87
CA GLU A 110 2.31 22.67 -10.67
C GLU A 110 2.17 22.37 -12.18
N LYS A 111 2.73 21.25 -12.66
CA LYS A 111 2.47 20.75 -14.03
C LYS A 111 0.98 20.51 -14.26
N ASN A 112 0.29 19.89 -13.30
CA ASN A 112 -1.15 19.65 -13.36
C ASN A 112 -1.94 20.96 -13.35
N VAL A 113 -1.60 21.90 -12.47
CA VAL A 113 -2.22 23.23 -12.37
C VAL A 113 -2.11 24.03 -13.67
N ARG A 114 -0.98 23.92 -14.40
CA ARG A 114 -0.84 24.59 -15.71
C ARG A 114 -1.91 24.18 -16.73
N VAL A 115 -2.43 22.95 -16.64
CA VAL A 115 -3.55 22.50 -17.49
C VAL A 115 -4.83 23.26 -17.18
N LEU A 116 -4.99 23.74 -15.93
CA LEU A 116 -6.12 24.55 -15.50
C LEU A 116 -6.00 26.04 -15.87
N ASN A 117 -4.83 26.50 -16.36
CA ASN A 117 -4.62 27.91 -16.73
C ASN A 117 -5.55 28.40 -17.86
N GLY A 118 -6.05 27.50 -18.71
CA GLY A 118 -6.96 27.86 -19.81
C GLY A 118 -8.42 28.14 -19.40
N TYR A 119 -8.79 27.93 -18.14
CA TYR A 119 -10.17 28.08 -17.65
C TYR A 119 -10.38 29.37 -16.86
N ALA A 120 -11.58 29.97 -16.96
CA ALA A 120 -11.95 31.18 -16.22
C ALA A 120 -12.13 30.91 -14.71
N ASP A 121 -11.81 31.89 -13.87
CA ASP A 121 -11.89 31.77 -12.39
C ASP A 121 -13.29 31.38 -11.90
N ASP A 122 -14.34 31.92 -12.52
CA ASP A 122 -15.72 31.58 -12.16
C ASP A 122 -16.05 30.11 -12.46
N THR A 123 -15.43 29.54 -13.50
CA THR A 123 -15.59 28.13 -13.86
C THR A 123 -14.85 27.21 -12.87
N LEU A 124 -13.66 27.64 -12.43
CA LEU A 124 -12.87 26.96 -11.40
C LEU A 124 -13.60 26.96 -10.05
N LYS A 125 -14.10 28.12 -9.60
CA LYS A 125 -14.88 28.26 -8.36
C LYS A 125 -16.17 27.43 -8.38
N TYR A 126 -16.87 27.40 -9.51
CA TYR A 126 -18.06 26.57 -9.65
C TYR A 126 -17.73 25.07 -9.58
N ALA A 127 -16.65 24.64 -10.23
CA ALA A 127 -16.18 23.25 -10.15
C ALA A 127 -15.76 22.88 -8.72
N GLN A 128 -15.03 23.77 -8.04
CA GLN A 128 -14.66 23.61 -6.63
C GLN A 128 -15.90 23.40 -5.75
N HIS A 129 -16.92 24.23 -5.90
CA HIS A 129 -18.15 24.10 -5.12
C HIS A 129 -18.87 22.76 -5.40
N CYS A 130 -18.91 22.33 -6.67
CA CYS A 130 -19.53 21.06 -7.07
C CYS A 130 -18.79 19.85 -6.47
N LEU A 131 -17.45 19.85 -6.51
CA LEU A 131 -16.63 18.80 -5.92
C LEU A 131 -16.75 18.78 -4.39
N GLN A 132 -16.74 19.94 -3.72
CA GLN A 132 -16.92 20.04 -2.27
C GLN A 132 -18.27 19.46 -1.84
N LEU A 133 -19.35 19.79 -2.55
CA LEU A 133 -20.67 19.19 -2.32
C LEU A 133 -20.65 17.68 -2.51
N LYS A 134 -19.93 17.18 -3.52
CA LYS A 134 -19.82 15.74 -3.76
C LYS A 134 -19.05 15.04 -2.65
N VAL A 135 -17.93 15.60 -2.20
CA VAL A 135 -17.13 15.09 -1.07
C VAL A 135 -17.97 15.06 0.20
N LYS A 136 -18.65 16.16 0.56
CA LYS A 136 -19.53 16.22 1.74
C LYS A 136 -20.65 15.19 1.69
N ARG A 137 -21.26 14.97 0.51
CA ARG A 137 -22.31 13.95 0.34
C ARG A 137 -21.78 12.53 0.49
N LEU A 138 -20.56 12.25 0.03
CA LEU A 138 -19.94 10.93 0.20
C LEU A 138 -19.55 10.70 1.66
N ASP A 139 -19.00 11.72 2.31
CA ASP A 139 -18.61 11.67 3.71
C ASP A 139 -19.83 11.45 4.62
N ALA A 140 -20.92 12.19 4.40
CA ALA A 140 -22.18 12.01 5.11
C ALA A 140 -22.77 10.59 4.96
N ARG A 141 -22.61 9.96 3.79
CA ARG A 141 -23.01 8.56 3.60
C ARG A 141 -22.14 7.62 4.43
N VAL A 142 -20.82 7.77 4.40
CA VAL A 142 -19.91 6.93 5.19
C VAL A 142 -20.16 7.10 6.69
N VAL A 143 -20.32 8.35 7.16
CA VAL A 143 -20.64 8.67 8.55
C VAL A 143 -22.01 8.14 8.96
N SER A 144 -23.03 8.21 8.09
CA SER A 144 -24.35 7.66 8.40
C SER A 144 -24.36 6.13 8.56
N PHE A 145 -23.49 5.40 7.84
CA PHE A 145 -23.44 3.94 7.93
C PHE A 145 -22.46 3.42 9.00
N PHE A 146 -21.36 4.13 9.28
CA PHE A 146 -20.28 3.65 10.15
C PHE A 146 -20.01 4.56 11.36
N GLY A 147 -20.62 5.75 11.44
CA GLY A 147 -20.32 6.79 12.43
C GLY A 147 -19.00 7.51 12.15
N SER A 148 -17.91 6.77 11.95
CA SER A 148 -16.61 7.32 11.55
C SER A 148 -15.95 6.48 10.47
N GLY A 149 -15.08 7.10 9.66
CA GLY A 149 -14.28 6.36 8.69
C GLY A 149 -13.37 5.29 9.31
N ALA A 150 -13.05 5.39 10.62
CA ALA A 150 -12.26 4.42 11.36
C ALA A 150 -13.07 3.17 11.75
N ALA A 151 -14.38 3.31 11.94
CA ALA A 151 -15.25 2.19 12.30
C ALA A 151 -15.33 1.14 11.19
N ALA A 152 -15.21 1.52 9.91
CA ALA A 152 -15.07 0.55 8.81
C ALA A 152 -13.84 -0.35 9.00
N TYR A 153 -12.68 0.22 9.37
CA TYR A 153 -11.47 -0.55 9.64
C TYR A 153 -11.60 -1.43 10.90
N ALA A 154 -12.23 -0.90 11.95
CA ALA A 154 -12.50 -1.66 13.17
C ALA A 154 -13.42 -2.87 12.90
N LEU A 155 -14.50 -2.68 12.13
CA LEU A 155 -15.39 -3.76 11.71
C LEU A 155 -14.67 -4.80 10.85
N LEU A 156 -13.76 -4.37 9.95
CA LEU A 156 -12.94 -5.30 9.17
C LEU A 156 -12.03 -6.13 10.08
N ALA A 157 -11.34 -5.48 11.02
CA ALA A 157 -10.50 -6.17 11.99
C ALA A 157 -11.30 -7.19 12.81
N VAL A 158 -12.49 -6.80 13.28
CA VAL A 158 -13.42 -7.67 14.01
C VAL A 158 -13.88 -8.84 13.15
N THR A 159 -14.18 -8.65 11.86
CA THR A 159 -14.53 -9.78 10.98
C THR A 159 -13.38 -10.78 10.85
N PHE A 160 -12.15 -10.28 10.75
CA PHE A 160 -10.98 -11.12 10.60
C PHE A 160 -10.65 -11.89 11.88
N THR A 161 -10.77 -11.27 13.05
CA THR A 161 -10.59 -11.94 14.34
C THR A 161 -11.68 -12.98 14.58
N ASN A 162 -12.94 -12.68 14.28
CA ASN A 162 -14.03 -13.67 14.43
C ASN A 162 -13.83 -14.90 13.53
N ILE A 163 -13.35 -14.75 12.29
CA ILE A 163 -13.02 -15.89 11.42
C ILE A 163 -11.90 -16.72 12.04
N LYS A 164 -10.87 -16.06 12.59
CA LYS A 164 -9.75 -16.75 13.25
C LYS A 164 -10.22 -17.54 14.47
N ASP A 165 -11.05 -16.93 15.32
CA ASP A 165 -11.55 -17.54 16.56
C ASP A 165 -12.54 -18.68 16.30
N ALA A 166 -13.28 -18.63 15.19
CA ALA A 166 -14.20 -19.70 14.77
C ALA A 166 -13.51 -20.96 14.22
N GLY A 167 -12.17 -20.98 14.10
CA GLY A 167 -11.40 -22.10 13.55
C GLY A 167 -10.72 -21.79 12.20
N GLY A 168 -10.69 -20.52 11.81
CA GLY A 168 -9.91 -20.02 10.68
C GLY A 168 -10.43 -20.43 9.31
N LEU A 169 -9.51 -20.48 8.35
CA LEU A 169 -9.79 -20.86 6.96
C LEU A 169 -10.44 -22.25 6.80
N PRO A 170 -10.06 -23.28 7.59
CA PRO A 170 -10.73 -24.58 7.56
C PRO A 170 -12.21 -24.52 7.93
N TRP A 171 -12.57 -23.76 8.99
CA TRP A 171 -13.97 -23.54 9.38
C TRP A 171 -14.74 -22.84 8.25
N LEU A 172 -14.17 -21.76 7.70
CA LEU A 172 -14.80 -21.01 6.60
C LEU A 172 -15.10 -21.91 5.40
N ARG A 173 -14.13 -22.73 4.98
CA ARG A 173 -14.29 -23.66 3.85
C ARG A 173 -15.37 -24.70 4.14
N ASN A 174 -15.37 -25.25 5.35
CA ASN A 174 -16.32 -26.27 5.76
C ASN A 174 -17.75 -25.70 5.85
N THR A 175 -17.90 -24.51 6.42
CA THR A 175 -19.20 -23.83 6.52
C THR A 175 -19.74 -23.41 5.15
N LEU A 176 -18.87 -22.97 4.25
CA LEU A 176 -19.25 -22.63 2.86
C LEU A 176 -19.66 -23.89 2.06
N ALA A 177 -18.93 -25.00 2.23
CA ALA A 177 -19.20 -26.27 1.54
C ALA A 177 -20.46 -26.98 2.04
N ASN A 178 -20.71 -26.94 3.35
CA ASN A 178 -21.87 -27.60 3.95
C ASN A 178 -23.17 -26.79 3.81
N GLY A 179 -23.09 -25.46 3.67
CA GLY A 179 -24.26 -24.61 3.42
C GLY A 179 -25.33 -24.66 4.50
N PHE A 180 -26.57 -24.30 4.12
CA PHE A 180 -27.76 -24.28 4.98
C PHE A 180 -28.30 -25.70 5.26
N VAL A 181 -27.60 -26.45 6.10
CA VAL A 181 -28.05 -27.77 6.61
C VAL A 181 -28.41 -27.63 8.09
N SER A 182 -29.38 -28.41 8.57
CA SER A 182 -29.93 -28.32 9.94
C SER A 182 -28.88 -28.45 11.07
N GLY A 183 -27.77 -29.16 10.82
CA GLY A 183 -26.64 -29.27 11.76
C GLY A 183 -25.62 -28.11 11.70
N ASN A 184 -25.70 -27.25 10.69
CA ASN A 184 -24.74 -26.16 10.43
C ASN A 184 -25.41 -24.77 10.34
N PHE A 185 -26.68 -24.68 10.75
CA PHE A 185 -27.49 -23.46 10.64
C PHE A 185 -26.85 -22.27 11.37
N ILE A 186 -26.38 -22.49 12.60
CA ILE A 186 -25.78 -21.42 13.42
C ILE A 186 -24.48 -20.91 12.79
N ASN A 187 -23.58 -21.81 12.36
CA ASN A 187 -22.35 -21.41 11.68
C ASN A 187 -22.63 -20.67 10.38
N THR A 188 -23.67 -21.10 9.65
CA THR A 188 -24.10 -20.42 8.42
C THR A 188 -24.64 -19.03 8.75
N ALA A 189 -25.51 -18.87 9.74
CA ALA A 189 -26.00 -17.55 10.17
C ALA A 189 -24.86 -16.61 10.61
N ILE A 190 -23.89 -17.11 11.37
CA ILE A 190 -22.69 -16.36 11.78
C ILE A 190 -21.87 -15.96 10.54
N LEU A 191 -21.65 -16.88 9.60
CA LEU A 191 -20.93 -16.62 8.36
C LEU A 191 -21.60 -15.51 7.54
N TRP A 192 -22.93 -15.51 7.42
CA TRP A 192 -23.70 -14.46 6.75
C TRP A 192 -23.56 -13.11 7.47
N GLY A 193 -23.58 -13.09 8.81
CA GLY A 193 -23.32 -11.88 9.59
C GLY A 193 -21.93 -11.31 9.34
N ILE A 194 -20.90 -12.16 9.37
CA ILE A 194 -19.51 -11.78 9.06
C ILE A 194 -19.41 -11.27 7.62
N ALA A 195 -20.02 -11.95 6.65
CA ALA A 195 -20.00 -11.55 5.24
C ALA A 195 -20.67 -10.19 5.00
N LEU A 196 -21.78 -9.92 5.69
CA LEU A 196 -22.47 -8.63 5.63
C LEU A 196 -21.59 -7.51 6.19
N ILE A 197 -21.01 -7.69 7.38
CA ILE A 197 -20.13 -6.69 8.01
C ILE A 197 -18.89 -6.45 7.14
N PHE A 198 -18.31 -7.52 6.61
CA PHE A 198 -17.15 -7.44 5.72
C PHE A 198 -17.48 -6.68 4.42
N GLY A 199 -18.60 -7.01 3.77
CA GLY A 199 -19.05 -6.34 2.55
C GLY A 199 -19.32 -4.85 2.76
N LEU A 200 -19.96 -4.50 3.88
CA LEU A 200 -20.17 -3.11 4.29
C LEU A 200 -18.83 -2.38 4.48
N SER A 201 -17.90 -2.97 5.23
CA SER A 201 -16.59 -2.38 5.49
C SER A 201 -15.80 -2.12 4.21
N VAL A 202 -15.70 -3.11 3.32
CA VAL A 202 -15.02 -2.98 2.02
C VAL A 202 -15.70 -1.91 1.15
N GLY A 203 -17.03 -1.88 1.13
CA GLY A 203 -17.81 -0.85 0.43
C GLY A 203 -17.47 0.56 0.92
N ALA A 204 -17.37 0.76 2.23
CA ALA A 204 -16.99 2.03 2.83
C ALA A 204 -15.58 2.47 2.43
N MET A 205 -14.62 1.53 2.44
CA MET A 205 -13.25 1.81 2.01
C MET A 205 -13.19 2.23 0.54
N MET A 206 -13.98 1.60 -0.33
CA MET A 206 -14.04 1.95 -1.75
C MET A 206 -14.60 3.36 -1.97
N VAL A 207 -15.65 3.74 -1.23
CA VAL A 207 -16.20 5.10 -1.25
C VAL A 207 -15.16 6.12 -0.74
N ARG A 208 -14.41 5.79 0.31
CA ARG A 208 -13.36 6.65 0.86
C ARG A 208 -12.21 6.87 -0.11
N ARG A 209 -11.87 5.86 -0.93
CA ARG A 209 -10.89 5.99 -2.01
C ARG A 209 -11.35 6.96 -3.10
N LEU A 210 -12.64 6.94 -3.45
CA LEU A 210 -13.22 7.92 -4.39
C LEU A 210 -13.23 9.33 -3.80
N GLN A 211 -13.57 9.46 -2.52
CA GLN A 211 -13.51 10.74 -1.79
C GLN A 211 -12.10 11.33 -1.82
N SER A 212 -11.07 10.52 -1.54
CA SER A 212 -9.67 10.97 -1.60
C SER A 212 -9.28 11.49 -3.00
N ARG A 213 -9.77 10.87 -4.08
CA ARG A 213 -9.56 11.40 -5.44
C ARG A 213 -10.21 12.77 -5.65
N PHE A 214 -11.44 12.97 -5.16
CA PHE A 214 -12.11 14.27 -5.28
C PHE A 214 -11.48 15.35 -4.41
N VAL A 215 -10.93 14.99 -3.25
CA VAL A 215 -10.15 15.92 -2.41
C VAL A 215 -8.90 16.39 -3.15
N TYR A 216 -8.14 15.47 -3.76
CA TYR A 216 -6.97 15.87 -4.56
C TYR A 216 -7.33 16.82 -5.71
N GLN A 217 -8.46 16.58 -6.39
CA GLN A 217 -8.95 17.48 -7.44
C GLN A 217 -9.36 18.86 -6.91
N LEU A 218 -9.86 18.95 -5.67
CA LEU A 218 -10.13 20.21 -5.01
C LEU A 218 -8.85 20.97 -4.70
N ASP A 219 -7.85 20.28 -4.14
CA ASP A 219 -6.56 20.87 -3.79
C ASP A 219 -5.87 21.46 -5.03
N LEU A 220 -5.95 20.79 -6.18
CA LEU A 220 -5.44 21.31 -7.45
C LEU A 220 -6.15 22.59 -7.92
N ILE A 221 -7.48 22.68 -7.74
CA ILE A 221 -8.24 23.89 -8.10
C ILE A 221 -7.90 25.03 -7.15
N GLU A 222 -7.76 24.75 -5.86
CA GLU A 222 -7.39 25.74 -4.84
C GLU A 222 -5.98 26.29 -5.10
N LEU A 223 -5.01 25.43 -5.42
CA LEU A 223 -3.66 25.81 -5.80
C LEU A 223 -3.63 26.70 -7.06
N ALA A 224 -4.47 26.37 -8.06
CA ALA A 224 -4.61 27.16 -9.27
C ALA A 224 -5.16 28.58 -9.00
N LEU A 225 -6.19 28.68 -8.16
CA LEU A 225 -6.78 29.95 -7.76
C LEU A 225 -5.80 30.78 -6.93
N LEU A 226 -5.10 30.17 -5.97
CA LEU A 226 -4.11 30.83 -5.12
C LEU A 226 -2.95 31.42 -5.94
N ARG A 227 -2.43 30.66 -6.91
CA ARG A 227 -1.41 31.15 -7.84
C ARG A 227 -1.86 32.41 -8.58
N ARG A 228 -3.08 32.42 -9.12
CA ARG A 228 -3.62 33.59 -9.84
C ARG A 228 -3.76 34.81 -8.93
N THR A 229 -4.22 34.61 -7.69
CA THR A 229 -4.33 35.72 -6.73
C THR A 229 -2.96 36.34 -6.42
N LEU A 230 -1.91 35.52 -6.28
CA LEU A 230 -0.54 35.99 -6.07
C LEU A 230 0.03 36.72 -7.31
N GLU A 231 -0.24 36.22 -8.52
CA GLU A 231 0.16 36.88 -9.77
C GLU A 231 -0.54 38.24 -9.97
N THR A 232 -1.80 38.38 -9.57
CA THR A 232 -2.49 39.68 -9.58
C THR A 232 -2.00 40.63 -8.49
N ALA A 233 -1.60 40.13 -7.32
CA ALA A 233 -1.06 40.96 -6.24
C ALA A 233 0.33 41.52 -6.59
N GLY A 234 1.20 40.72 -7.22
CA GLY A 234 2.54 41.15 -7.65
C GLY A 234 2.56 42.08 -8.86
N LYS A 235 1.45 42.22 -9.60
CA LYS A 235 1.30 43.21 -10.69
C LYS A 235 0.82 44.58 -10.20
N ASN A 236 0.31 44.66 -8.98
CA ASN A 236 -0.23 45.88 -8.38
C ASN A 236 0.75 46.56 -7.41
N THR A 237 1.98 46.06 -7.33
CA THR A 237 3.14 46.62 -6.62
C THR A 237 4.22 47.00 -7.63
#